data_AF-A0A0L6CDS7-F1
#
_entry.id   AF-A0A0L6CDS7-F1
#
_cell.length_a   1.000
_cell.length_b   1.000
_cell.length_c   1.000
_cell.angle_alpha   90.00
_cell.angle_beta   90.00
_cell.angle_gamma   90.00
#
_symmetry.space_group_name_H-M   'P 1'
#
loop_
_entity.id
_entity.type
_entity.pdbx_description
1 polymer ?
#
loop_
_entity_poly.entity_id
_entity_poly.type
_entity_poly.pdbx_seq_one_letter_code
_entity_poly.pdbx_strand_id
1 'polypeptide(L)' 'MGSVGDAYDNAMAESQIGAYKTELIRPDGPWRDVQHVELNTLHWVHWFNHDRPHESIDDLTPIEVESAHYAARNRLIPSG' A
#
# COMPACT_ATOMS: atom_id res chain seq x y z
N MET A 1 4.09 -27.03 -1.26
CA MET A 1 4.38 -26.26 -0.02
C MET A 1 5.35 -25.18 -0.44
N GLY A 2 4.83 -23.95 -0.61
CA GLY A 2 5.49 -22.83 -1.30
C GLY A 2 6.80 -22.40 -0.64
N SER A 3 7.66 -21.77 -1.43
CA SER A 3 8.98 -21.33 -1.00
C SER A 3 8.88 -20.18 0.01
N VAL A 4 9.96 -19.89 0.73
CA VAL A 4 10.00 -18.82 1.75
C VAL A 4 9.64 -17.45 1.16
N GLY A 5 9.92 -17.21 -0.12
CA GLY A 5 9.51 -15.99 -0.84
C GLY A 5 7.98 -15.88 -0.98
N ASP A 6 7.31 -16.98 -1.36
CA ASP A 6 5.85 -17.01 -1.52
C ASP A 6 5.13 -16.73 -0.18
N ALA A 7 5.68 -17.24 0.93
CA ALA A 7 5.09 -17.06 2.25
C ALA A 7 5.24 -15.62 2.76
N TYR A 8 6.39 -14.98 2.51
CA TYR A 8 6.63 -13.60 2.94
C TYR A 8 5.80 -12.61 2.13
N ASP A 9 5.77 -12.78 0.80
CA ASP A 9 4.95 -11.96 -0.08
C ASP A 9 3.45 -12.12 0.23
N ASN A 10 3.00 -13.35 0.53
CA ASN A 10 1.63 -13.61 0.92
C ASN A 10 1.27 -12.97 2.27
N ALA A 11 2.15 -13.04 3.28
CA ALA A 11 1.91 -12.40 4.58
C ALA A 11 1.80 -10.87 4.48
N MET A 12 2.61 -10.25 3.60
CA MET A 12 2.53 -8.82 3.31
C MET A 12 1.20 -8.48 2.61
N ALA A 13 0.83 -9.24 1.57
CA ALA A 13 -0.43 -9.05 0.86
C ALA A 13 -1.65 -9.25 1.78
N GLU A 14 -1.63 -10.27 2.64
CA GLU A 14 -2.68 -10.53 3.62
C GLU A 14 -2.83 -9.38 4.62
N SER A 15 -1.71 -8.81 5.06
CA SER A 15 -1.71 -7.66 5.97
C SER A 15 -2.32 -6.42 5.31
N GLN A 16 -1.95 -6.14 4.05
CA GLN A 16 -2.52 -5.04 3.27
C GLN A 16 -4.03 -5.21 3.07
N ILE A 17 -4.48 -6.41 2.72
CA ILE A 17 -5.90 -6.74 2.57
C ILE A 17 -6.64 -6.64 3.91
N GLY A 18 -5.98 -7.00 5.02
CA GLY A 18 -6.50 -6.83 6.37
C GLY A 18 -6.76 -5.36 6.72
N ALA A 19 -5.80 -4.48 6.41
CA ALA A 19 -5.93 -3.04 6.57
C ALA A 19 -7.08 -2.50 5.72
N TYR A 20 -7.10 -2.79 4.42
CA TYR A 20 -8.17 -2.39 3.50
C TYR A 20 -9.57 -2.79 4.01
N LYS A 21 -9.72 -4.02 4.50
CA LYS A 21 -11.01 -4.49 5.03
C LYS A 21 -11.41 -3.75 6.31
N THR A 22 -10.45 -3.42 7.16
CA THR A 22 -10.67 -2.83 8.49
C THR A 22 -10.92 -1.33 8.40
N GLU A 23 -10.20 -0.65 7.52
CA GLU A 23 -10.22 0.80 7.39
C GLU A 23 -11.26 1.30 6.38
N LEU A 24 -11.60 0.50 5.35
CA LEU A 24 -12.60 0.88 4.35
C LEU A 24 -13.84 -0.02 4.38
N ILE A 25 -13.70 -1.32 4.06
CA ILE A 25 -14.86 -2.17 3.73
C ILE A 25 -15.86 -2.31 4.87
N ARG A 26 -15.37 -2.50 6.10
CA ARG A 26 -16.21 -2.68 7.30
C ARG A 26 -16.87 -1.37 7.77
N PRO A 27 -16.14 -0.25 7.94
CA PRO A 27 -16.73 0.97 8.47
C PRO A 27 -17.66 1.71 7.49
N ASP A 28 -17.35 1.70 6.19
CA ASP A 28 -18.07 2.53 5.20
C ASP A 28 -19.26 1.81 4.55
N GLY A 29 -19.53 0.57 4.95
CA GLY A 29 -20.74 -0.15 4.57
C GLY A 29 -22.01 0.46 5.20
N PRO A 30 -23.20 0.18 4.65
CA PRO A 30 -23.49 -0.75 3.56
C PRO A 30 -23.18 -0.20 2.16
N TRP A 31 -22.70 -1.07 1.28
CA TRP A 31 -22.33 -0.75 -0.10
C TRP A 31 -23.52 -0.92 -1.05
N ARG A 32 -23.72 0.02 -1.97
CA ARG A 32 -24.88 0.06 -2.87
C ARG A 32 -24.69 -0.85 -4.09
N ASP A 33 -23.52 -0.78 -4.70
CA ASP A 33 -23.11 -1.51 -5.90
C ASP A 33 -21.57 -1.59 -5.97
N VAL A 34 -21.07 -2.25 -7.02
CA VAL A 34 -19.63 -2.41 -7.24
C VAL A 34 -18.95 -1.07 -7.53
N GLN A 35 -19.60 -0.16 -8.26
CA GLN A 35 -19.04 1.15 -8.62
C GLN A 35 -18.79 2.01 -7.38
N HIS A 36 -19.68 1.94 -6.38
CA HIS A 36 -19.51 2.60 -5.09
C HIS A 36 -18.28 2.07 -4.34
N VAL A 37 -18.05 0.75 -4.38
CA VAL A 37 -16.85 0.15 -3.78
C VAL A 37 -15.60 0.58 -4.55
N GLU A 38 -15.62 0.54 -5.88
CA GLU A 38 -14.47 0.94 -6.71
C GLU A 38 -14.04 2.38 -6.45
N LEU A 39 -14.99 3.33 -6.41
CA LEU A 39 -14.68 4.73 -6.15
C LEU A 39 -14.05 4.93 -4.76
N ASN A 40 -14.61 4.31 -3.73
CA ASN A 40 -14.06 4.41 -2.38
C ASN A 40 -12.71 3.69 -2.26
N THR A 41 -12.51 2.61 -3.02
CA THR A 41 -11.21 1.94 -3.12
C THR A 41 -10.15 2.89 -3.70
N LEU A 42 -10.47 3.62 -4.77
CA LEU A 42 -9.56 4.60 -5.37
C LEU A 42 -9.18 5.69 -4.37
N HIS A 43 -10.16 6.21 -3.61
CA HIS A 43 -9.88 7.19 -2.56
C HIS A 43 -9.00 6.62 -1.45
N TRP A 44 -9.29 5.40 -0.98
CA TRP A 44 -8.50 4.74 0.05
C TRP A 44 -7.08 4.47 -0.41
N VAL A 45 -6.88 4.01 -1.65
CA VAL A 45 -5.54 3.80 -2.23
C VAL A 45 -4.77 5.11 -2.34
N HIS A 46 -5.42 6.20 -2.76
CA HIS A 46 -4.79 7.52 -2.79
C HIS A 46 -4.34 7.92 -1.38
N TRP A 47 -5.25 7.92 -0.42
CA TRP A 47 -4.96 8.28 0.96
C TRP A 47 -3.85 7.41 1.58
N PHE A 48 -3.90 6.09 1.37
CA PHE A 48 -2.90 5.17 1.89
C PHE A 48 -1.48 5.48 1.37
N ASN A 49 -1.36 5.89 0.11
CA ASN A 49 -0.08 6.13 -0.55
C ASN A 49 0.45 7.55 -0.38
N HIS A 50 -0.43 8.55 -0.22
CA HIS A 50 -0.06 9.97 -0.24
C HIS A 50 -0.22 10.68 1.11
N ASP A 51 -1.05 10.16 2.01
CA ASP A 51 -1.48 10.90 3.20
C ASP A 51 -1.34 10.08 4.50
N ARG A 52 -1.38 8.74 4.42
CA ARG A 52 -1.24 7.86 5.60
C ARG A 52 0.23 7.77 6.00
N PRO A 53 0.62 8.23 7.19
CA PRO A 53 1.96 7.97 7.74
C PRO A 53 2.05 6.52 8.21
N HIS A 54 3.24 5.92 8.11
CA HIS A 54 3.49 4.55 8.53
C HIS A 54 4.72 4.50 9.43
N GLU A 55 4.54 4.15 10.70
CA GLU A 55 5.64 4.09 11.69
C GLU A 55 6.78 3.15 11.26
N SER A 56 6.49 2.10 10.49
CA SER A 56 7.49 1.16 9.97
C SER A 56 8.46 1.77 8.96
N ILE A 57 8.15 2.96 8.43
CA ILE A 57 8.96 3.70 7.46
C ILE A 57 9.17 5.15 7.92
N ASP A 58 9.47 5.32 9.21
CA ASP A 58 9.79 6.63 9.81
C ASP A 58 8.69 7.69 9.63
N ASP A 59 7.43 7.26 9.72
CA ASP A 59 6.23 8.10 9.52
C ASP A 59 6.11 8.72 8.12
N LEU A 60 6.91 8.25 7.16
CA LEU A 60 6.78 8.63 5.76
C LEU A 60 5.57 7.97 5.12
N THR A 61 5.12 8.57 4.03
CA THR A 61 4.13 7.98 3.13
C THR A 61 4.81 7.00 2.16
N PRO A 62 4.09 6.00 1.63
CA PRO A 62 4.66 5.04 0.68
C PRO A 62 5.29 5.71 -0.54
N ILE A 63 4.69 6.80 -1.04
CA ILE A 63 5.22 7.51 -2.21
C ILE A 63 6.53 8.25 -1.91
N GLU A 64 6.72 8.75 -0.69
CA GLU A 64 7.97 9.38 -0.27
C GLU A 64 9.09 8.35 -0.19
N VAL A 65 8.80 7.17 0.37
CA VAL A 65 9.75 6.06 0.44
C VAL A 65 10.14 5.56 -0.95
N GLU A 66 9.15 5.37 -1.83
CA GLU A 66 9.40 4.95 -3.21
C GLU A 66 10.27 5.98 -3.96
N SER A 67 9.93 7.27 -3.82
CA SER A 67 10.70 8.37 -4.42
C SER A 67 12.15 8.41 -3.92
N ALA A 68 12.35 8.25 -2.61
CA ALA A 68 13.69 8.19 -2.02
C ALA A 68 14.46 6.94 -2.48
N HIS A 69 13.80 5.78 -2.57
CA HIS A 69 14.39 4.55 -3.06
C HIS A 69 14.89 4.68 -4.51
N TYR A 70 14.06 5.21 -5.41
CA TYR A 70 14.46 5.41 -6.81
C TYR A 70 15.53 6.49 -6.96
N ALA A 71 15.47 7.58 -6.18
CA ALA A 71 16.53 8.59 -6.17
C ALA A 71 17.88 8.01 -5.72
N ALA A 72 17.90 7.18 -4.68
CA ALA A 72 19.11 6.49 -4.22
C ALA A 72 19.61 5.47 -5.27
N ARG A 73 18.71 4.65 -5.82
CA ARG A 73 19.04 3.67 -6.85
C ARG A 73 19.64 4.32 -8.10
N ASN A 74 19.09 5.44 -8.56
CA ASN A 74 19.62 6.19 -9.70
C ASN A 74 21.00 6.80 -9.43
N ARG A 75 21.34 7.14 -8.17
CA ARG A 75 22.69 7.60 -7.81
C ARG A 75 23.73 6.49 -7.78
N LEU A 76 23.32 5.25 -7.53
CA LEU A 76 24.21 4.08 -7.44
C LEU A 76 24.51 3.44 -8.81
N ILE A 77 23.80 3.86 -9.87
CA ILE A 77 24.04 3.42 -11.24
C ILE A 77 24.78 4.58 -11.94
N PRO A 78 26.10 4.49 -12.19
CA PRO A 78 26.82 5.51 -12.94
C PRO A 78 26.15 5.66 -14.31
N SER A 79 25.71 6.87 -14.63
CA SER A 79 25.24 7.21 -15.96
C SER A 79 26.44 7.45 -16.87
N GLY A 80 27.11 6.36 -17.28
CA GLY A 80 28.23 6.39 -18.23
C GLY A 80 29.58 6.74 -17.62
#